data_AF-A0A2C9KC65-F1
#
_entry.id   AF-A0A2C9KC65-F1
#
_cell.length_a   1.000
_cell.length_b   1.000
_cell.length_c   1.000
_cell.angle_alpha   90.00
_cell.angle_beta   90.00
_cell.angle_gamma   90.00
#
_symmetry.space_group_name_H-M   'P 1'
#
loop_
_entity.id
_entity.type
_entity.pdbx_description
1 polymer ?
#
loop_
_entity_poly.entity_id
_entity_poly.type
_entity_poly.pdbx_seq_one_letter_code
_entity_poly.pdbx_strand_id
1 'polypeptide(L)'
;MAAGLPREKILEKLDEMRSKETDHLEGKMFAYTYTLNDDHFELQKEVYEKFTEKIGYSPEHDELVKYFQKAFLHENGLNPMIYPSLRQMEVEVVSMTCAMLNGDAQAVGFLTSGGTESVIMAVRAYRNRTEQLFPWIKEPEIVSPILSF
;
A
#
# COMPACT_ATOMS: atom_id res chain seq x y z
N MET A 1 -13.90 -33.30 16.42
CA MET A 1 -13.61 -32.52 15.20
C MET A 1 -14.54 -31.32 15.21
N ALA A 2 -14.01 -30.10 15.10
CA ALA A 2 -14.88 -28.92 14.99
C ALA A 2 -15.55 -28.94 13.60
N ALA A 3 -16.88 -28.92 13.55
CA ALA A 3 -17.61 -28.76 12.29
C ALA A 3 -17.51 -27.29 11.84
N GLY A 4 -17.30 -27.05 10.55
CA GLY A 4 -17.24 -25.69 9.98
C GLY A 4 -18.57 -24.95 10.16
N LEU A 5 -18.50 -23.64 10.39
CA LEU A 5 -19.70 -22.79 10.46
C LEU A 5 -20.31 -22.60 9.06
N PRO A 6 -21.65 -22.54 8.93
CA PRO A 6 -22.31 -22.13 7.69
C PRO A 6 -21.90 -20.72 7.25
N ARG A 7 -21.85 -20.48 5.93
CA ARG A 7 -21.46 -19.19 5.33
C ARG A 7 -22.22 -18.01 5.93
N GLU A 8 -23.52 -18.16 6.12
CA GLU A 8 -24.41 -17.13 6.63
C GLU A 8 -24.01 -16.70 8.05
N LYS A 9 -23.66 -17.66 8.90
CA LYS A 9 -23.19 -17.40 10.26
C LYS A 9 -21.79 -16.78 10.30
N ILE A 10 -20.95 -17.08 9.32
CA ILE A 10 -19.63 -16.44 9.18
C ILE A 10 -19.80 -14.96 8.82
N LEU A 11 -20.66 -14.66 7.85
CA LEU A 11 -20.92 -13.29 7.41
C LEU A 11 -21.57 -12.45 8.52
N GLU A 12 -22.58 -12.99 9.21
CA GLU A 12 -23.22 -12.34 10.36
C GLU A 12 -22.19 -11.97 11.45
N LYS A 13 -21.25 -12.88 11.72
CA LYS A 13 -20.19 -12.64 12.70
C LYS A 13 -19.19 -11.57 12.24
N LEU A 14 -18.87 -11.53 10.94
CA LEU A 14 -17.99 -10.49 10.38
C LEU A 14 -18.66 -9.11 10.47
N ASP A 15 -19.96 -9.01 10.18
CA ASP A 15 -20.72 -7.77 10.32
C ASP A 15 -20.80 -7.30 11.79
N GLU A 16 -21.01 -8.24 12.72
CA GLU A 16 -20.99 -7.97 14.16
C GLU A 16 -19.61 -7.45 14.62
N MET A 17 -18.52 -8.04 14.12
CA MET A 17 -17.16 -7.57 14.42
C MET A 17 -16.92 -6.17 13.87
N ARG A 18 -17.33 -5.91 12.63
CA ARG A 18 -17.20 -4.60 11.97
C ARG A 18 -17.97 -3.51 12.71
N SER A 19 -19.17 -3.81 13.21
CA SER A 19 -19.97 -2.83 13.99
C SER A 19 -19.33 -2.39 15.30
N LYS A 20 -18.31 -3.12 15.79
CA LYS A 20 -17.58 -2.84 17.02
C LYS A 20 -16.26 -2.12 16.76
N GLU A 21 -15.88 -1.92 15.50
CA GLU A 21 -14.66 -1.19 15.15
C GLU A 21 -14.78 0.27 15.58
N THR A 22 -13.66 0.85 16.00
CA THR A 22 -13.62 2.26 16.39
C THR A 22 -13.89 3.12 15.16
N ASP A 23 -14.77 4.11 15.32
CA ASP A 23 -15.06 5.05 14.25
C ASP A 23 -13.83 5.94 13.98
N HIS A 24 -13.06 5.54 12.97
CA HIS A 24 -11.88 6.27 12.51
C HIS A 24 -12.24 7.59 11.82
N LEU A 25 -13.52 7.83 11.54
CA LEU A 25 -14.05 9.07 10.95
C LEU A 25 -14.32 10.16 12.01
N GLU A 26 -14.34 9.83 13.31
CA GLU A 26 -14.46 10.82 14.40
C GLU A 26 -13.19 11.69 14.57
N GLY A 27 -12.16 11.50 13.75
CA GLY A 27 -10.93 12.30 13.78
C GLY A 27 -10.06 12.07 15.02
N LYS A 28 -10.35 11.03 15.83
CA LYS A 28 -9.60 10.66 17.03
C LYS A 28 -8.42 9.72 16.76
N MET A 29 -8.20 9.33 15.51
CA MET A 29 -7.19 8.35 15.11
C MET A 29 -6.11 8.99 14.23
N PHE A 30 -4.99 9.36 14.85
CA PHE A 30 -3.86 9.97 14.16
C PHE A 30 -3.12 8.93 13.30
N ALA A 31 -2.91 9.22 12.02
CA ALA A 31 -1.98 8.51 11.13
C ALA A 31 -2.29 7.01 10.85
N TYR A 32 -3.56 6.61 10.93
CA TYR A 32 -4.00 5.23 10.61
C TYR A 32 -4.70 5.09 9.25
N THR A 33 -5.22 6.18 8.68
CA THR A 33 -5.86 6.22 7.35
C THR A 33 -5.37 7.47 6.61
N TYR A 34 -4.82 7.29 5.40
CA TYR A 34 -4.17 8.36 4.63
C TYR A 34 -4.91 8.61 3.31
N THR A 35 -5.57 9.77 3.18
CA THR A 35 -6.02 10.37 1.91
C THR A 35 -5.74 11.89 1.98
N LEU A 36 -5.33 12.52 0.88
CA LEU A 36 -4.67 13.86 0.83
C LEU A 36 -5.46 14.90 -0.01
N ASN A 37 -5.39 16.19 0.38
CA ASN A 37 -6.06 17.39 -0.20
C ASN A 37 -5.04 18.49 -0.63
N ASP A 38 -5.28 19.22 -1.73
CA ASP A 38 -4.54 20.41 -2.22
C ASP A 38 -5.50 21.45 -2.89
N ASP A 39 -5.10 22.73 -2.93
CA ASP A 39 -5.84 23.92 -3.40
C ASP A 39 -6.46 23.87 -4.82
N HIS A 40 -6.01 22.99 -5.71
CA HIS A 40 -6.71 22.73 -6.99
C HIS A 40 -8.11 22.08 -6.78
N PHE A 41 -8.39 21.58 -5.58
CA PHE A 41 -9.62 20.86 -5.20
C PHE A 41 -10.85 21.76 -4.98
N GLU A 42 -10.71 23.03 -4.59
CA GLU A 42 -11.88 23.88 -4.28
C GLU A 42 -12.73 24.21 -5.54
N LEU A 43 -12.12 24.31 -6.73
CA LEU A 43 -12.83 24.50 -8.01
C LEU A 43 -13.52 23.19 -8.49
N GLN A 44 -12.99 22.03 -8.11
CA GLN A 44 -13.63 20.73 -8.34
C GLN A 44 -14.78 20.48 -7.36
N LYS A 45 -14.60 20.82 -6.07
CA LYS A 45 -15.57 20.71 -4.98
C LYS A 45 -16.88 21.46 -5.28
N GLU A 46 -16.81 22.66 -5.88
CA GLU A 46 -18.01 23.45 -6.23
C GLU A 46 -18.83 22.86 -7.41
N VAL A 47 -18.18 22.13 -8.34
CA VAL A 47 -18.84 21.38 -9.44
C VAL A 47 -19.31 19.98 -8.98
N TYR A 48 -18.62 19.42 -7.98
CA TYR A 48 -18.81 18.07 -7.43
C TYR A 48 -19.85 18.00 -6.29
N GLU A 49 -20.04 19.08 -5.53
CA GLU A 49 -21.12 19.25 -4.54
C GLU A 49 -22.53 19.17 -5.17
N LYS A 50 -22.66 19.38 -6.48
CA LYS A 50 -23.92 19.19 -7.21
C LYS A 50 -24.30 17.73 -7.47
N PHE A 51 -23.43 16.73 -7.23
CA PHE A 51 -23.66 15.35 -7.69
C PHE A 51 -23.28 14.18 -6.74
N THR A 52 -23.00 14.35 -5.44
CA THR A 52 -22.58 13.17 -4.64
C THR A 52 -22.99 13.12 -3.16
N GLU A 53 -23.55 11.96 -2.76
CA GLU A 53 -23.94 11.56 -1.40
C GLU A 53 -23.00 10.44 -0.88
N LYS A 54 -22.81 10.40 0.46
CA LYS A 54 -22.51 9.25 1.36
C LYS A 54 -21.87 7.97 0.77
N ILE A 55 -20.75 7.55 1.40
CA ILE A 55 -19.65 6.78 0.76
C ILE A 55 -19.04 7.65 -0.36
N GLY A 56 -18.54 8.84 -0.01
CA GLY A 56 -18.56 9.92 -1.00
C GLY A 56 -17.46 10.94 -0.85
N TYR A 57 -16.26 10.59 -1.32
CA TYR A 57 -15.24 11.60 -1.66
C TYR A 57 -14.57 11.35 -3.04
N SER A 58 -14.53 10.11 -3.56
CA SER A 58 -14.37 9.79 -5.00
C SER A 58 -15.01 8.43 -5.36
N PRO A 59 -16.31 8.37 -5.73
CA PRO A 59 -17.00 7.13 -6.06
C PRO A 59 -16.37 6.34 -7.20
N GLU A 60 -15.81 7.05 -8.19
CA GLU A 60 -15.14 6.44 -9.34
C GLU A 60 -13.87 5.70 -8.91
N HIS A 61 -13.11 6.29 -7.99
CA HIS A 61 -11.94 5.65 -7.41
C HIS A 61 -12.33 4.42 -6.56
N ASP A 62 -13.35 4.55 -5.73
CA ASP A 62 -13.83 3.44 -4.90
C ASP A 62 -14.36 2.27 -5.73
N GLU A 63 -15.11 2.54 -6.80
CA GLU A 63 -15.57 1.51 -7.72
C GLU A 63 -14.41 0.88 -8.50
N LEU A 64 -13.42 1.68 -8.91
CA LEU A 64 -12.22 1.18 -9.56
C LEU A 64 -11.43 0.23 -8.64
N VAL A 65 -11.23 0.59 -7.37
CA VAL A 65 -10.53 -0.24 -6.39
C VAL A 65 -11.29 -1.54 -6.11
N LYS A 66 -12.62 -1.47 -5.93
CA LYS A 66 -13.45 -2.68 -5.75
C LYS A 66 -13.43 -3.58 -6.99
N TYR A 67 -13.48 -2.99 -8.18
CA TYR A 67 -13.38 -3.73 -9.44
C TYR A 67 -12.02 -4.43 -9.55
N PHE A 68 -10.93 -3.69 -9.29
CA PHE A 68 -9.58 -4.21 -9.28
C PHE A 68 -9.44 -5.38 -8.31
N GLN A 69 -9.86 -5.21 -7.05
CA GLN A 69 -9.81 -6.27 -6.05
C GLN A 69 -10.58 -7.51 -6.50
N LYS A 70 -11.79 -7.37 -7.06
CA LYS A 70 -12.57 -8.50 -7.56
C LYS A 70 -11.91 -9.19 -8.76
N ALA A 71 -11.31 -8.42 -9.67
CA ALA A 71 -10.67 -8.95 -10.88
C ALA A 71 -9.40 -9.75 -10.56
N PHE A 72 -8.63 -9.32 -9.55
CA PHE A 72 -7.28 -9.84 -9.28
C PHE A 72 -7.15 -10.56 -7.93
N LEU A 73 -8.25 -10.79 -7.20
CA LEU A 73 -8.27 -11.37 -5.84
C LEU A 73 -7.48 -12.69 -5.70
N HIS A 74 -7.44 -13.47 -6.77
CA HIS A 74 -6.84 -14.80 -6.79
C HIS A 74 -5.49 -14.84 -7.50
N GLU A 75 -4.98 -13.70 -7.99
CA GLU A 75 -3.65 -13.64 -8.58
C GLU A 75 -2.57 -13.66 -7.51
N ASN A 76 -1.42 -14.25 -7.84
CA ASN A 76 -0.30 -14.43 -6.92
C ASN A 76 1.00 -14.01 -7.60
N GLY A 77 1.70 -13.03 -7.01
CA GLY A 77 2.96 -12.48 -7.52
C GLY A 77 4.16 -13.43 -7.50
N LEU A 78 4.02 -14.65 -6.95
CA LEU A 78 5.12 -15.62 -6.85
C LEU A 78 5.65 -16.07 -8.22
N ASN A 79 4.78 -16.21 -9.22
CA ASN A 79 5.19 -16.61 -10.56
C ASN A 79 4.75 -15.58 -11.60
N PRO A 80 5.67 -14.69 -12.03
CA PRO A 80 5.37 -13.63 -13.00
C PRO A 80 4.99 -14.15 -14.39
N MET A 81 5.23 -15.43 -14.69
CA MET A 81 4.87 -16.06 -15.97
C MET A 81 3.40 -16.49 -16.00
N ILE A 82 2.75 -16.65 -14.84
CA ILE A 82 1.34 -17.07 -14.75
C ILE A 82 0.41 -15.86 -14.83
N TYR A 83 0.83 -14.70 -14.31
CA TYR A 83 0.04 -13.46 -14.31
C TYR A 83 0.85 -12.29 -14.93
N PRO A 84 0.91 -12.20 -16.28
CA PRO A 84 1.64 -11.12 -16.97
C PRO A 84 1.10 -9.71 -16.65
N SER A 85 -0.21 -9.61 -16.41
CA SER A 85 -0.90 -8.38 -15.96
C SER A 85 -0.28 -7.84 -14.68
N LEU A 86 -0.15 -8.69 -13.67
CA LEU A 86 0.42 -8.32 -12.37
C LEU A 86 1.85 -7.82 -12.52
N ARG A 87 2.68 -8.53 -13.29
CA ARG A 87 4.06 -8.10 -13.57
C ARG A 87 4.12 -6.73 -14.24
N GLN A 88 3.24 -6.47 -15.22
CA GLN A 88 3.20 -5.18 -15.90
C GLN A 88 2.85 -4.06 -14.91
N MET A 89 1.82 -4.26 -14.10
CA MET A 89 1.40 -3.28 -13.09
C MET A 89 2.51 -3.00 -12.07
N GLU A 90 3.24 -4.01 -11.60
CA GLU A 90 4.39 -3.83 -10.71
C GLU A 90 5.46 -2.94 -11.33
N VAL A 91 5.82 -3.19 -12.60
CA VAL A 91 6.83 -2.40 -13.33
C VAL A 91 6.39 -0.96 -13.51
N GLU A 92 5.12 -0.74 -13.88
CA GLU A 92 4.58 0.60 -14.10
C GLU A 92 4.53 1.41 -12.80
N VAL A 93 4.09 0.81 -11.69
CA VAL A 93 4.06 1.49 -10.38
C VAL A 93 5.47 1.86 -9.91
N VAL A 94 6.44 0.97 -10.07
CA VAL A 94 7.85 1.27 -9.76
C VAL A 94 8.36 2.41 -10.66
N SER A 95 8.09 2.36 -11.96
CA SER A 95 8.54 3.38 -12.91
C SER A 95 7.95 4.76 -12.60
N MET A 96 6.65 4.83 -12.29
CA MET A 96 5.99 6.09 -11.89
C MET A 96 6.59 6.63 -10.60
N THR A 97 6.84 5.77 -9.61
CA THR A 97 7.44 6.17 -8.33
C THR A 97 8.87 6.68 -8.52
N CYS A 98 9.68 6.00 -9.35
CA CYS A 98 11.02 6.47 -9.71
C CYS A 98 10.97 7.85 -10.37
N ALA A 99 10.04 8.07 -11.31
CA ALA A 99 9.87 9.38 -11.96
C ALA A 99 9.47 10.47 -10.96
N MET A 100 8.53 10.20 -10.05
CA MET A 100 8.11 11.13 -8.99
C MET A 100 9.26 11.54 -8.07
N LEU A 101 10.19 10.64 -7.81
CA LEU A 101 11.36 10.87 -6.96
C LEU A 101 12.60 11.34 -7.74
N ASN A 102 12.44 11.74 -9.00
CA ASN A 102 13.52 12.20 -9.88
C ASN A 102 14.65 11.17 -10.09
N GLY A 103 14.29 9.89 -10.17
CA GLY A 103 15.21 8.81 -10.50
C GLY A 103 15.78 8.95 -11.91
N ASP A 104 17.04 8.56 -12.08
CA ASP A 104 17.68 8.52 -13.40
C ASP A 104 17.41 7.20 -14.14
N ALA A 105 18.02 7.02 -15.31
CA ALA A 105 17.85 5.80 -16.11
C ALA A 105 18.42 4.53 -15.45
N GLN A 106 19.18 4.65 -14.35
CA GLN A 106 19.74 3.53 -13.59
C GLN A 106 18.88 3.19 -12.37
N ALA A 107 17.89 4.02 -12.03
CA ALA A 107 16.99 3.78 -10.91
C ALA A 107 16.13 2.54 -11.17
N VAL A 108 16.14 1.61 -10.21
CA VAL A 108 15.37 0.37 -10.24
C VAL A 108 14.77 0.09 -8.87
N GLY A 109 13.70 -0.71 -8.82
CA GLY A 109 13.00 -1.05 -7.60
C GLY A 109 12.05 -2.23 -7.77
N PHE A 110 11.36 -2.57 -6.69
CA PHE A 110 10.31 -3.59 -6.64
C PHE A 110 9.30 -3.22 -5.54
N LEU A 111 8.08 -3.75 -5.61
CA LEU A 111 7.06 -3.52 -4.60
C LEU A 111 7.32 -4.35 -3.33
N THR A 112 6.96 -3.79 -2.17
CA THR A 112 6.98 -4.48 -0.88
C THR A 112 5.60 -4.40 -0.23
N SER A 113 5.34 -5.25 0.77
CA SER A 113 4.08 -5.29 1.52
C SER A 113 3.78 -4.01 2.31
N GLY A 114 4.80 -3.23 2.63
CA GLY A 114 4.68 -1.95 3.32
C GLY A 114 6.04 -1.35 3.66
N GLY A 115 6.02 -0.20 4.34
CA GLY A 115 7.22 0.61 4.61
C GLY A 115 8.29 -0.11 5.44
N THR A 116 7.89 -0.93 6.42
CA THR A 116 8.83 -1.72 7.24
C THR A 116 9.65 -2.68 6.38
N GLU A 117 9.00 -3.41 5.47
CA GLU A 117 9.70 -4.29 4.55
C GLU A 117 10.61 -3.52 3.60
N SER A 118 10.17 -2.34 3.10
CA SER A 118 11.01 -1.48 2.26
C SER A 118 12.32 -1.10 2.96
N VAL A 119 12.25 -0.68 4.23
CA VAL A 119 13.42 -0.29 5.03
C VAL A 119 14.34 -1.49 5.28
N ILE A 120 13.78 -2.63 5.68
CA ILE A 120 14.56 -3.87 5.91
C ILE A 120 15.26 -4.29 4.62
N MET A 121 14.58 -4.21 3.47
CA MET A 121 15.16 -4.58 2.19
C MET A 121 16.29 -3.65 1.76
N ALA A 122 16.16 -2.34 1.99
CA ALA A 122 17.24 -1.39 1.76
C ALA A 122 18.46 -1.72 2.63
N VAL A 123 18.26 -1.94 3.94
CA VAL A 123 19.34 -2.32 4.87
C VAL A 123 20.01 -3.63 4.44
N ARG A 124 19.23 -4.65 4.08
CA ARG A 124 19.75 -5.94 3.61
C ARG A 124 20.57 -5.79 2.33
N ALA A 125 20.12 -4.96 1.39
CA ALA A 125 20.84 -4.68 0.15
C ALA A 125 22.21 -4.03 0.44
N TYR A 126 22.26 -3.02 1.31
CA TYR A 126 23.53 -2.39 1.71
C TYR A 126 24.44 -3.35 2.47
N ARG A 127 23.91 -4.14 3.40
CA ARG A 127 24.68 -5.16 4.13
C ARG A 127 25.34 -6.14 3.16
N ASN A 128 24.57 -6.73 2.25
CA ASN A 128 25.09 -7.69 1.27
C ASN A 128 26.09 -7.03 0.31
N ARG A 129 25.88 -5.77 -0.07
CA ARG A 129 26.83 -5.00 -0.88
C ARG A 129 28.15 -4.78 -0.13
N THR A 130 28.11 -4.48 1.16
CA THR A 130 29.30 -4.33 2.00
C THR A 130 30.08 -5.64 2.10
N GLU A 131 29.41 -6.78 2.28
CA GLU A 131 30.06 -8.10 2.29
C GLU A 131 30.83 -8.37 0.98
N GLN A 132 30.29 -7.95 -0.16
CA GLN A 132 30.91 -8.13 -1.48
C GLN A 132 32.08 -7.17 -1.74
N LEU A 133 31.92 -5.89 -1.40
CA LEU A 133 32.91 -4.84 -1.71
C LEU A 133 34.00 -4.70 -0.65
N PHE A 134 33.69 -5.01 0.61
CA PHE A 134 34.56 -4.80 1.77
C PHE A 134 34.57 -6.05 2.67
N PRO A 135 35.10 -7.20 2.20
CA PRO A 135 34.99 -8.49 2.89
C PRO A 135 35.70 -8.55 4.26
N TRP A 136 36.53 -7.55 4.59
CA TRP A 136 37.14 -7.40 5.92
C TRP A 136 36.20 -6.80 6.97
N ILE A 137 35.10 -6.14 6.57
CA ILE A 137 34.08 -5.65 7.49
C ILE A 137 33.19 -6.83 7.89
N LYS A 138 33.37 -7.33 9.12
CA LYS A 138 32.60 -8.48 9.65
C LYS A 138 31.32 -8.10 10.37
N GLU A 139 31.26 -6.87 10.87
CA GLU A 139 30.13 -6.34 11.63
C GLU A 139 29.76 -4.98 11.02
N PRO A 140 28.93 -4.95 9.96
CA PRO A 140 28.50 -3.69 9.35
C PRO A 140 27.55 -2.94 10.28
N GLU A 141 27.78 -1.65 10.45
CA GLU A 141 27.01 -0.77 11.33
C GLU A 141 26.10 0.18 10.53
N ILE A 142 24.98 0.58 11.14
CA ILE A 142 24.07 1.59 10.58
C ILE A 142 24.14 2.82 11.47
N VAL A 143 24.45 3.98 10.89
CA VAL A 143 24.35 5.28 11.56
C VAL A 143 23.04 5.93 11.13
N SER A 144 22.15 6.19 12.09
CA SER A 144 20.83 6.80 11.85
C SER A 144 20.59 7.92 12.86
N PRO A 145 19.89 9.00 12.50
CA PRO A 145 19.48 10.02 13.47
C PRO A 145 18.59 9.41 14.55
N ILE A 146 18.73 9.93 15.77
CA ILE A 146 17.71 9.74 16.81
C ILE A 146 16.57 10.73 16.54
N LEU A 147 15.33 10.27 16.71
CA LEU A 147 14.18 11.16 16.73
C LEU A 147 14.06 11.73 18.15
N SER A 148 14.47 12.99 18.34
CA SER A 148 14.14 13.75 19.55
C SER A 148 12.92 14.62 19.22
N PHE A 149 11.77 14.26 19.78
CA PHE A 149 10.55 15.07 19.77
C PHE A 149 10.45 15.89 21.05
#